data_AF-A0A932X1P3-F1
#
_entry.id   AF-A0A932X1P3-F1
#
_cell.length_a   1.000
_cell.length_b   1.000
_cell.length_c   1.000
_cell.angle_alpha   90.00
_cell.angle_beta   90.00
_cell.angle_gamma   90.00
#
_symmetry.space_group_name_H-M   'P 1'
#
loop_
_entity.id
_entity.type
_entity.pdbx_description
1 polymer ?
#
loop_
_entity_poly.entity_id
_entity_poly.type
_entity_poly.pdbx_seq_one_letter_code
_entity_poly.pdbx_strand_id
1 'polypeptide(L)'
;IFRTCFIDPFQGLVMAKFSINTMKVKNVAVLRDIKNDYSVGLADVFVENFKNMGGTIVSDESYSEGDTDFSAQLTSMKSKNPEAVFIPGYYTEVGLIARQARKLGMTIPLLGGDGWDSPRLWEIGGESLNGSYYSNHSSMDDPSPHIQKFVADYKARFNETPDSLAAGAYDSANILVDAIRRANSTDPAKIRDAIAQTKSFPGITGTITIDENRNAVKPAVILRVQDGKLVFVESVSP
;
A
#
# COMPACT_ATOMS: atom_id res chain seq x y z
N ILE A 1 17.11 -8.15 12.71
CA ILE A 1 15.77 -7.68 12.25
C ILE A 1 15.82 -7.63 10.74
N PHE A 2 14.82 -8.24 10.11
CA PHE A 2 14.61 -8.28 8.65
C PHE A 2 13.15 -7.96 8.38
N ARG A 3 12.84 -7.48 7.18
CA ARG A 3 11.46 -7.29 6.71
C ARG A 3 11.24 -7.95 5.35
N THR A 4 10.02 -8.40 5.10
CA THR A 4 9.57 -9.04 3.85
C THR A 4 8.65 -8.16 3.00
N CYS A 5 8.33 -6.97 3.53
CA CYS A 5 7.73 -5.86 2.79
C CYS A 5 8.83 -4.96 2.20
N PHE A 6 8.47 -4.21 1.15
CA PHE A 6 9.28 -3.09 0.69
C PHE A 6 9.25 -1.94 1.71
N ILE A 7 10.06 -0.91 1.47
CA ILE A 7 10.15 0.28 2.33
C ILE A 7 9.28 1.42 1.79
N ASP A 8 8.83 2.32 2.66
CA ASP A 8 7.99 3.47 2.29
C ASP A 8 8.62 4.41 1.25
N PRO A 9 9.96 4.66 1.25
CA PRO A 9 10.62 5.37 0.16
C PRO A 9 10.31 4.80 -1.23
N PHE A 10 10.24 3.48 -1.35
CA PHE A 10 9.85 2.85 -2.60
C PHE A 10 8.35 3.03 -2.88
N GLN A 11 7.49 2.82 -1.88
CA GLN A 11 6.04 2.98 -2.02
C GLN A 11 5.61 4.40 -2.43
N GLY A 12 6.18 5.43 -1.80
CA GLY A 12 5.89 6.82 -2.12
C GLY A 12 6.35 7.19 -3.54
N LEU A 13 7.51 6.69 -3.96
CA LEU A 13 7.98 6.82 -5.34
C LEU A 13 7.04 6.13 -6.33
N VAL A 14 6.57 4.91 -6.01
CA VAL A 14 5.62 4.15 -6.84
C VAL A 14 4.34 4.96 -7.05
N MET A 15 3.75 5.49 -5.98
CA MET A 15 2.52 6.30 -6.09
C MET A 15 2.74 7.64 -6.80
N ALA A 16 3.90 8.29 -6.62
CA ALA A 16 4.24 9.50 -7.36
C ALA A 16 4.37 9.23 -8.86
N LYS A 17 5.09 8.15 -9.23
CA LYS A 17 5.21 7.69 -10.63
C LYS A 17 3.86 7.35 -11.23
N PHE A 18 3.03 6.57 -10.52
CA PHE A 18 1.68 6.21 -10.97
C PHE A 18 0.84 7.46 -11.26
N SER A 19 0.81 8.41 -10.31
CA SER A 19 0.05 9.65 -10.43
C SER A 19 0.44 10.45 -11.67
N ILE A 20 1.74 10.67 -11.87
CA ILE A 20 2.19 11.58 -12.94
C ILE A 20 2.34 10.90 -14.31
N ASN A 21 2.75 9.63 -14.35
CA ASN A 21 3.03 8.91 -15.59
C ASN A 21 1.83 8.11 -16.08
N THR A 22 1.03 7.54 -15.19
CA THR A 22 -0.10 6.68 -15.57
C THR A 22 -1.40 7.50 -15.55
N MET A 23 -1.71 8.14 -14.42
CA MET A 23 -2.92 8.96 -14.32
C MET A 23 -2.80 10.32 -15.00
N LYS A 24 -1.58 10.77 -15.30
CA LYS A 24 -1.27 12.08 -15.90
C LYS A 24 -1.74 13.29 -15.07
N VAL A 25 -1.94 13.12 -13.76
CA VAL A 25 -2.29 14.25 -12.88
C VAL A 25 -1.07 15.12 -12.58
N LYS A 26 -1.27 16.43 -12.47
CA LYS A 26 -0.23 17.43 -12.21
C LYS A 26 -0.44 18.18 -10.91
N ASN A 27 -1.66 18.25 -10.41
CA ASN A 27 -2.02 18.96 -9.19
C ASN A 27 -2.62 17.97 -8.18
N VAL A 28 -1.91 17.71 -7.09
CA VAL A 28 -2.34 16.76 -6.06
C VAL A 28 -2.45 17.47 -4.72
N ALA A 29 -3.49 17.16 -3.95
CA ALA A 29 -3.56 17.51 -2.53
C ALA A 29 -3.09 16.33 -1.67
N VAL A 30 -2.52 16.59 -0.50
CA VAL A 30 -2.09 15.56 0.46
C VAL A 30 -2.86 15.73 1.76
N LEU A 31 -3.43 14.65 2.27
CA LEU A 31 -4.08 14.58 3.58
C LEU A 31 -3.38 13.50 4.44
N ARG A 32 -2.54 13.93 5.37
CA ARG A 32 -1.69 13.01 6.15
C ARG A 32 -2.10 12.93 7.62
N ASP A 33 -1.93 11.77 8.24
CA ASP A 33 -2.09 11.59 9.68
C ASP A 33 -0.78 12.00 10.38
N ILE A 34 -0.80 13.08 11.15
CA ILE A 34 0.41 13.58 11.82
C ILE A 34 0.81 12.78 13.06
N LYS A 35 -0.06 11.90 13.57
CA LYS A 35 0.27 11.03 14.70
C LYS A 35 0.90 9.72 14.26
N ASN A 36 1.01 9.49 12.95
CA ASN A 36 1.42 8.22 12.40
C ASN A 36 2.68 8.37 11.53
N ASP A 37 3.81 7.85 12.02
CA ASP A 37 5.11 7.95 11.35
C ASP A 37 5.09 7.34 9.93
N TYR A 38 4.31 6.29 9.70
CA TYR A 38 4.11 5.71 8.36
C TYR A 38 3.44 6.71 7.43
N SER A 39 2.36 7.36 7.88
CA SER A 39 1.64 8.35 7.08
C SER A 39 2.52 9.56 6.74
N VAL A 40 3.23 10.09 7.74
CA VAL A 40 4.14 11.22 7.56
C VAL A 40 5.26 10.87 6.58
N GLY A 41 5.97 9.76 6.82
CA GLY A 41 7.09 9.35 5.99
C GLY A 41 6.68 9.05 4.55
N LEU A 42 5.55 8.37 4.35
CA LEU A 42 5.04 8.05 3.02
C LEU A 42 4.57 9.32 2.28
N ALA A 43 3.93 10.26 2.98
CA ALA A 43 3.57 11.57 2.42
C ALA A 43 4.80 12.36 1.96
N ASP A 44 5.83 12.43 2.79
CA ASP A 44 7.05 13.19 2.48
C ASP A 44 7.74 12.66 1.22
N VAL A 45 7.92 11.34 1.13
CA VAL A 45 8.50 10.68 -0.04
C VAL A 45 7.66 10.93 -1.29
N PHE A 46 6.33 10.81 -1.20
CA PHE A 46 5.43 11.08 -2.32
C PHE A 46 5.57 12.53 -2.79
N VAL A 47 5.51 13.49 -1.86
CA VAL A 47 5.59 14.94 -2.14
C VAL A 47 6.91 15.28 -2.84
N GLU A 48 8.04 14.77 -2.32
CA GLU A 48 9.35 15.00 -2.89
C GLU A 48 9.42 14.47 -4.34
N ASN A 49 9.08 13.20 -4.54
CA ASN A 49 9.19 12.57 -5.85
C ASN A 49 8.20 13.14 -6.86
N PHE A 50 6.96 13.43 -6.45
CA PHE A 50 5.95 14.01 -7.33
C PHE A 50 6.38 15.41 -7.81
N LYS A 51 6.94 16.24 -6.93
CA LYS A 51 7.53 17.54 -7.30
C LYS A 51 8.73 17.40 -8.22
N ASN A 52 9.65 16.49 -7.92
CA ASN A 52 10.83 16.24 -8.74
C ASN A 52 10.48 15.79 -10.17
N MET A 53 9.32 15.15 -10.35
CA MET A 53 8.80 14.75 -11.66
C MET A 53 7.96 15.84 -12.35
N GLY A 54 7.87 17.05 -11.77
CA GLY A 54 7.16 18.20 -12.33
C GLY A 54 5.68 18.30 -11.95
N GLY A 55 5.26 17.58 -10.90
CA GLY A 55 3.95 17.75 -10.27
C GLY A 55 3.94 18.89 -9.25
N THR A 56 2.75 19.33 -8.86
CA THR A 56 2.50 20.40 -7.88
C THR A 56 1.64 19.86 -6.74
N ILE A 57 2.06 20.11 -5.50
CA ILE A 57 1.25 19.88 -4.31
C ILE A 57 0.49 21.16 -4.02
N VAL A 58 -0.83 21.16 -4.30
CA VAL A 58 -1.67 22.37 -4.22
C VAL A 58 -2.23 22.62 -2.82
N SER A 59 -2.21 21.60 -1.98
CA SER A 59 -2.62 21.65 -0.58
C SER A 59 -1.99 20.46 0.15
N ASP A 60 -1.58 20.69 1.40
CA ASP A 60 -0.96 19.71 2.27
C ASP A 60 -1.52 19.93 3.66
N GLU A 61 -2.59 19.20 3.97
CA GLU A 61 -3.30 19.32 5.24
C GLU A 61 -3.08 18.06 6.07
N SER A 62 -3.44 18.16 7.35
CA SER A 62 -3.32 17.06 8.28
C SER A 62 -4.59 16.79 9.06
N TYR A 63 -4.67 15.55 9.54
CA TYR A 63 -5.59 15.10 10.57
C TYR A 63 -4.82 14.30 11.62
N SER A 64 -5.50 13.91 12.69
CA SER A 64 -4.97 13.01 13.71
C SER A 64 -5.72 11.69 13.72
N GLU A 65 -5.02 10.58 13.94
CA GLU A 65 -5.65 9.29 14.24
C GLU A 65 -6.78 9.43 15.27
N GLY A 66 -7.94 8.83 14.98
CA GLY A 66 -9.16 8.93 15.78
C GLY A 66 -10.07 10.12 15.46
N ASP A 67 -9.66 11.04 14.59
CA ASP A 67 -10.55 12.10 14.09
C ASP A 67 -11.71 11.49 13.26
N THR A 68 -12.90 12.07 13.38
CA THR A 68 -14.09 11.61 12.65
C THR A 68 -14.65 12.65 11.69
N ASP A 69 -14.15 13.88 11.73
CA ASP A 69 -14.58 15.00 10.88
C ASP A 69 -13.35 15.59 10.16
N PHE A 70 -13.40 15.57 8.83
CA PHE A 70 -12.35 16.03 7.92
C PHE A 70 -12.85 17.17 7.02
N SER A 71 -14.04 17.70 7.31
CA SER A 71 -14.74 18.64 6.43
C SER A 71 -13.96 19.94 6.21
N ALA A 72 -13.23 20.42 7.22
CA ALA A 72 -12.41 21.62 7.12
C ALA A 72 -11.24 21.43 6.14
N GLN A 73 -10.47 20.36 6.32
CA GLN A 73 -9.34 20.01 5.46
C GLN A 73 -9.81 19.78 4.03
N LEU A 74 -10.89 19.00 3.84
CA LEU A 74 -11.42 18.69 2.52
C LEU A 74 -11.98 19.94 1.82
N THR A 75 -12.61 20.87 2.55
CA THR A 75 -13.07 22.14 1.98
C THR A 75 -11.90 23.02 1.55
N SER A 76 -10.85 23.10 2.38
CA SER A 76 -9.59 23.79 2.04
C SER A 76 -8.99 23.21 0.75
N MET A 77 -8.81 21.88 0.69
CA MET A 77 -8.29 21.19 -0.49
C MET A 77 -9.14 21.44 -1.72
N LYS A 78 -10.47 21.30 -1.63
CA LYS A 78 -11.39 21.52 -2.76
C LYS A 78 -11.23 22.91 -3.36
N SER A 79 -11.00 23.94 -2.52
CA SER A 79 -10.78 25.32 -2.98
C SER A 79 -9.51 25.49 -3.83
N LYS A 80 -8.57 24.56 -3.75
CA LYS A 80 -7.33 24.53 -4.51
C LYS A 80 -7.43 23.72 -5.81
N ASN A 81 -8.61 23.17 -6.12
CA ASN A 81 -8.91 22.41 -7.34
C ASN A 81 -7.87 21.31 -7.67
N PRO A 82 -7.55 20.39 -6.74
CA PRO A 82 -6.68 19.26 -7.02
C PRO A 82 -7.31 18.30 -8.04
N GLU A 83 -6.48 17.58 -8.78
CA GLU A 83 -6.88 16.51 -9.71
C GLU A 83 -6.95 15.15 -9.02
N ALA A 84 -6.28 14.98 -7.87
CA ALA A 84 -6.37 13.83 -6.98
C ALA A 84 -5.98 14.22 -5.54
N VAL A 85 -6.38 13.40 -4.56
CA VAL A 85 -5.95 13.55 -3.16
C VAL A 85 -5.17 12.30 -2.72
N PHE A 86 -3.94 12.47 -2.27
CA PHE A 86 -3.13 11.41 -1.67
C PHE A 86 -3.36 11.36 -0.15
N ILE A 87 -3.76 10.19 0.34
CA ILE A 87 -4.15 9.94 1.73
C ILE A 87 -3.38 8.70 2.23
N PRO A 88 -2.11 8.84 2.66
CA PRO A 88 -1.30 7.74 3.16
C PRO A 88 -1.69 7.35 4.59
N GLY A 89 -2.97 7.07 4.86
CA GLY A 89 -3.50 6.68 6.18
C GLY A 89 -4.02 5.25 6.21
N TYR A 90 -4.73 4.91 7.30
CA TYR A 90 -5.34 3.61 7.48
C TYR A 90 -6.84 3.60 7.15
N TYR A 91 -7.35 2.40 6.86
CA TYR A 91 -8.71 2.17 6.35
C TYR A 91 -9.84 2.85 7.13
N THR A 92 -9.70 3.02 8.46
CA THR A 92 -10.74 3.59 9.32
C THR A 92 -11.03 5.04 8.94
N GLU A 93 -10.02 5.91 9.04
CA GLU A 93 -10.14 7.33 8.71
C GLU A 93 -10.32 7.51 7.20
N VAL A 94 -9.62 6.72 6.37
CA VAL A 94 -9.75 6.79 4.90
C VAL A 94 -11.19 6.56 4.45
N GLY A 95 -11.90 5.58 5.02
CA GLY A 95 -13.30 5.33 4.68
C GLY A 95 -14.21 6.52 5.02
N LEU A 96 -13.98 7.17 6.17
CA LEU A 96 -14.69 8.38 6.58
C LEU A 96 -14.35 9.58 5.69
N ILE A 97 -13.07 9.78 5.39
CA ILE A 97 -12.57 10.82 4.49
C ILE A 97 -13.22 10.67 3.12
N ALA A 98 -13.26 9.46 2.56
CA ALA A 98 -13.85 9.20 1.25
C ALA A 98 -15.33 9.63 1.21
N ARG A 99 -16.12 9.23 2.22
CA ARG A 99 -17.53 9.62 2.31
C ARG A 99 -17.72 11.13 2.41
N GLN A 100 -16.90 11.79 3.22
CA GLN A 100 -16.99 13.24 3.40
C GLN A 100 -16.55 14.00 2.15
N ALA A 101 -15.52 13.53 1.45
CA ALA A 101 -15.07 14.09 0.17
C ALA A 101 -16.18 14.03 -0.88
N ARG A 102 -16.86 12.88 -1.01
CA ARG A 102 -18.01 12.73 -1.93
C ARG A 102 -19.19 13.61 -1.53
N LYS A 103 -19.50 13.72 -0.23
CA LYS A 103 -20.55 14.63 0.27
C LYS A 103 -20.25 16.10 -0.07
N LEU A 104 -18.98 16.49 -0.10
CA LEU A 104 -18.53 17.80 -0.55
C LEU A 104 -18.47 17.95 -2.08
N GLY A 105 -18.85 16.92 -2.84
CA GLY A 105 -18.87 16.92 -4.30
C GLY A 105 -17.49 16.77 -4.94
N MET A 106 -16.47 16.31 -4.20
CA MET A 106 -15.17 15.96 -4.78
C MET A 106 -15.30 14.60 -5.46
N THR A 107 -15.34 14.57 -6.79
CA THR A 107 -15.41 13.32 -7.59
C THR A 107 -14.06 12.86 -8.12
N ILE A 108 -12.99 13.58 -7.76
CA ILE A 108 -11.61 13.24 -8.14
C ILE A 108 -11.16 11.92 -7.47
N PRO A 109 -10.20 11.21 -8.08
CA PRO A 109 -9.60 10.02 -7.48
C PRO A 109 -8.97 10.31 -6.12
N LEU A 110 -9.12 9.36 -5.21
CA LEU A 110 -8.37 9.30 -3.96
C LEU A 110 -7.25 8.28 -4.12
N LEU A 111 -6.08 8.59 -3.59
CA LEU A 111 -4.85 7.81 -3.76
C LEU A 111 -4.33 7.40 -2.38
N GLY A 112 -3.83 6.17 -2.23
CA GLY A 112 -3.40 5.63 -0.94
C GLY A 112 -2.16 4.75 -0.99
N GLY A 113 -1.75 4.30 0.19
CA GLY A 113 -0.76 3.24 0.39
C GLY A 113 -1.39 1.94 0.89
N ASP A 114 -0.53 1.00 1.23
CA ASP A 114 -0.91 -0.32 1.75
C ASP A 114 -1.74 -0.30 3.05
N GLY A 115 -1.74 0.80 3.81
CA GLY A 115 -2.61 1.00 4.98
C GLY A 115 -4.11 0.96 4.69
N TRP A 116 -4.49 1.04 3.41
CA TRP A 116 -5.88 0.89 2.95
C TRP A 116 -6.34 -0.58 2.91
N ASP A 117 -5.43 -1.55 2.90
CA ASP A 117 -5.74 -2.95 2.62
C ASP A 117 -6.45 -3.64 3.79
N SER A 118 -7.77 -3.45 3.86
CA SER A 118 -8.64 -4.14 4.81
C SER A 118 -10.04 -4.28 4.23
N PRO A 119 -10.72 -5.43 4.43
CA PRO A 119 -12.13 -5.57 4.10
C PRO A 119 -13.01 -4.48 4.74
N ARG A 120 -12.64 -4.00 5.94
CA ARG A 120 -13.35 -2.94 6.66
C ARG A 120 -13.36 -1.60 5.92
N LEU A 121 -12.37 -1.34 5.05
CA LEU A 121 -12.36 -0.12 4.26
C LEU A 121 -13.65 0.03 3.46
N TRP A 122 -14.07 -1.04 2.79
CA TRP A 122 -15.31 -1.05 2.01
C TRP A 122 -16.56 -0.92 2.89
N GLU A 123 -16.58 -1.56 4.05
CA GLU A 123 -17.69 -1.44 5.01
C GLU A 123 -17.89 0.02 5.47
N ILE A 124 -16.79 0.76 5.64
CA ILE A 124 -16.81 2.15 6.13
C ILE A 124 -17.07 3.15 5.01
N GLY A 125 -16.36 3.02 3.89
CA GLY A 125 -16.38 3.99 2.78
C GLY A 125 -17.41 3.71 1.69
N GLY A 126 -17.72 2.44 1.46
CA GLY A 126 -18.62 1.96 0.40
C GLY A 126 -18.30 2.55 -0.97
N GLU A 127 -19.34 2.88 -1.73
CA GLU A 127 -19.24 3.46 -3.08
C GLU A 127 -18.40 4.75 -3.15
N SER A 128 -18.15 5.43 -2.01
CA SER A 128 -17.32 6.63 -2.01
C SER A 128 -15.87 6.35 -2.42
N LEU A 129 -15.44 5.10 -2.28
CA LEU A 129 -14.11 4.64 -2.67
C LEU A 129 -13.99 4.30 -4.15
N ASN A 130 -15.10 4.15 -4.89
CA ASN A 130 -15.05 3.79 -6.30
C ASN A 130 -14.18 4.77 -7.10
N GLY A 131 -13.29 4.23 -7.94
CA GLY A 131 -12.34 5.02 -8.72
C GLY A 131 -11.13 5.52 -7.93
N SER A 132 -10.94 5.06 -6.69
CA SER A 132 -9.74 5.31 -5.90
C SER A 132 -8.68 4.24 -6.17
N TYR A 133 -7.42 4.58 -5.92
CA TYR A 133 -6.27 3.73 -6.19
C TYR A 133 -5.35 3.67 -4.97
N TYR A 134 -4.74 2.53 -4.70
CA TYR A 134 -3.70 2.44 -3.69
C TYR A 134 -2.61 1.44 -4.08
N SER A 135 -1.41 1.68 -3.57
CA SER A 135 -0.30 0.74 -3.72
C SER A 135 -0.38 -0.36 -2.66
N ASN A 136 0.06 -1.58 -3.01
CA ASN A 136 0.04 -2.72 -2.10
C ASN A 136 1.14 -3.74 -2.45
N HIS A 137 1.27 -4.81 -1.65
CA HIS A 137 2.29 -5.86 -1.81
C HIS A 137 1.90 -6.96 -2.80
N SER A 138 0.61 -7.13 -3.08
CA SER A 138 0.12 -8.18 -3.97
C SER A 138 -1.31 -7.94 -4.43
N SER A 139 -1.71 -8.62 -5.51
CA SER A 139 -3.12 -8.75 -5.90
C SER A 139 -3.54 -10.20 -5.67
N MET A 140 -4.56 -10.42 -4.84
CA MET A 140 -5.10 -11.77 -4.60
C MET A 140 -5.89 -12.33 -5.78
N ASP A 141 -6.20 -11.49 -6.77
CA ASP A 141 -6.83 -11.88 -8.03
C ASP A 141 -5.79 -12.23 -9.12
N ASP A 142 -4.49 -12.19 -8.82
CA ASP A 142 -3.44 -12.62 -9.75
C ASP A 142 -3.66 -14.09 -10.16
N PRO A 143 -3.80 -14.40 -11.47
CA PRO A 143 -4.16 -15.74 -11.94
C PRO A 143 -3.04 -16.78 -11.79
N SER A 144 -1.85 -16.37 -11.32
CA SER A 144 -0.71 -17.26 -11.11
C SER A 144 -1.10 -18.44 -10.21
N PRO A 145 -0.82 -19.70 -10.60
CA PRO A 145 -1.28 -20.89 -9.87
C PRO A 145 -0.87 -20.92 -8.39
N HIS A 146 0.31 -20.41 -8.04
CA HIS A 146 0.79 -20.41 -6.66
C HIS A 146 0.03 -19.40 -5.77
N ILE A 147 -0.37 -18.25 -6.30
CA ILE A 147 -1.20 -17.26 -5.60
C ILE A 147 -2.62 -17.80 -5.44
N GLN A 148 -3.22 -18.32 -6.52
CA GLN A 148 -4.58 -18.88 -6.45
C GLN A 148 -4.65 -20.10 -5.52
N LYS A 149 -3.58 -20.91 -5.45
CA LYS A 149 -3.48 -21.98 -4.46
C LYS A 149 -3.44 -21.42 -3.04
N PHE A 150 -2.61 -20.42 -2.75
CA PHE A 150 -2.57 -19.77 -1.44
C PHE A 150 -3.94 -19.21 -1.04
N VAL A 151 -4.63 -18.51 -1.95
CA VAL A 151 -5.97 -17.96 -1.72
C VAL A 151 -6.98 -19.08 -1.41
N ALA A 152 -6.95 -20.18 -2.16
CA ALA A 152 -7.84 -21.32 -1.93
C ALA A 152 -7.56 -22.01 -0.58
N ASP A 153 -6.28 -22.26 -0.26
CA ASP A 153 -5.87 -22.88 1.01
C ASP A 153 -6.26 -21.99 2.20
N TYR A 154 -6.05 -20.67 2.09
CA TYR A 154 -6.39 -19.70 3.14
C TYR A 154 -7.91 -19.66 3.36
N LYS A 155 -8.71 -19.57 2.30
CA LYS A 155 -10.18 -19.62 2.37
C LYS A 155 -10.68 -20.91 3.00
N ALA A 156 -10.12 -22.06 2.62
CA ALA A 156 -10.49 -23.35 3.19
C ALA A 156 -10.19 -23.44 4.69
N ARG A 157 -9.13 -22.75 5.16
CA ARG A 157 -8.70 -22.79 6.55
C ARG A 157 -9.42 -21.77 7.44
N PHE A 158 -9.61 -20.55 6.94
CA PHE A 158 -10.05 -19.40 7.73
C PHE A 158 -11.43 -18.87 7.35
N ASN A 159 -12.03 -19.37 6.26
CA ASN A 159 -13.31 -18.90 5.72
C ASN A 159 -13.31 -17.40 5.35
N GLU A 160 -12.15 -16.88 4.98
CA GLU A 160 -11.94 -15.48 4.61
C GLU A 160 -11.01 -15.40 3.39
N THR A 161 -11.12 -14.34 2.59
CA THR A 161 -10.13 -14.03 1.54
C THR A 161 -8.89 -13.42 2.22
N PRO A 162 -7.66 -13.90 1.95
CA PRO A 162 -6.47 -13.27 2.52
C PRO A 162 -6.31 -11.84 2.00
N ASP A 163 -5.76 -10.96 2.83
CA ASP A 163 -5.24 -9.66 2.40
C ASP A 163 -3.72 -9.76 2.12
N SER A 164 -3.11 -8.66 1.70
CA SER A 164 -1.66 -8.65 1.44
C SER A 164 -0.83 -8.81 2.71
N LEU A 165 -1.37 -8.51 3.89
CA LEU A 165 -0.69 -8.73 5.17
C LEU A 165 -0.61 -10.22 5.50
N ALA A 166 -1.69 -10.98 5.29
CA ALA A 166 -1.71 -12.43 5.41
C ALA A 166 -0.73 -13.09 4.44
N ALA A 167 -0.68 -12.61 3.19
CA ALA A 167 0.29 -13.06 2.20
C ALA A 167 1.74 -12.76 2.63
N GLY A 168 2.01 -11.55 3.14
CA GLY A 168 3.32 -11.16 3.64
C GLY A 168 3.76 -11.97 4.87
N ALA A 169 2.84 -12.28 5.78
CA ALA A 169 3.11 -13.16 6.93
C ALA A 169 3.43 -14.59 6.47
N TYR A 170 2.70 -15.11 5.47
CA TYR A 170 2.97 -16.40 4.85
C TYR A 170 4.37 -16.44 4.21
N ASP A 171 4.75 -15.41 3.46
CA ASP A 171 6.09 -15.29 2.88
C ASP A 171 7.18 -15.21 3.96
N SER A 172 6.92 -14.48 5.04
CA SER A 172 7.86 -14.35 6.17
C SER A 172 8.14 -15.69 6.85
N ALA A 173 7.08 -16.48 7.09
CA ALA A 173 7.22 -17.81 7.65
C ALA A 173 8.00 -18.74 6.71
N ASN A 174 7.70 -18.71 5.40
CA ASN A 174 8.38 -19.57 4.45
C ASN A 174 9.84 -19.19 4.21
N ILE A 175 10.19 -17.90 4.23
CA ILE A 175 11.58 -17.44 4.19
C ILE A 175 12.34 -17.93 5.43
N LEU A 176 11.73 -17.89 6.62
CA LEU A 176 12.35 -18.41 7.83
C LEU A 176 12.58 -19.93 7.73
N VAL A 177 11.58 -20.69 7.27
CA VAL A 177 11.70 -22.14 7.07
C VAL A 177 12.78 -22.49 6.05
N ASP A 178 12.82 -21.77 4.92
CA ASP A 178 13.85 -21.91 3.89
C ASP A 178 15.25 -21.61 4.47
N ALA A 179 15.39 -20.52 5.23
CA ALA A 179 16.65 -20.14 5.86
C ALA A 179 17.14 -21.19 6.86
N ILE A 180 16.26 -21.76 7.69
CA ILE A 180 16.59 -22.86 8.61
C ILE A 180 17.10 -24.08 7.85
N ARG A 181 16.45 -24.43 6.73
CA ARG A 181 16.87 -25.54 5.86
C ARG A 181 18.24 -25.28 5.24
N ARG A 182 18.48 -24.09 4.68
CA ARG A 182 19.78 -23.72 4.09
C ARG A 182 20.89 -23.64 5.13
N ALA A 183 20.61 -23.14 6.33
CA ALA A 183 21.55 -23.10 7.43
C ALA A 183 21.91 -24.49 7.97
N ASN A 184 21.04 -25.49 7.73
CA ASN A 184 21.11 -26.84 8.29
C ASN A 184 21.37 -26.80 9.81
N SER A 185 20.70 -25.89 10.49
CA SER A 185 20.97 -25.59 11.90
C SER A 185 19.81 -24.82 12.51
N THR A 186 19.63 -25.01 13.82
CA THR A 186 18.75 -24.18 14.65
C THR A 186 19.49 -23.05 15.35
N ASP A 187 20.77 -22.84 15.04
CA ASP A 187 21.57 -21.74 15.59
C ASP A 187 21.08 -20.38 15.07
N PRO A 188 20.74 -19.42 15.96
CA PRO A 188 20.18 -18.13 15.55
C PRO A 188 21.10 -17.30 14.64
N ALA A 189 22.42 -17.37 14.83
CA ALA A 189 23.36 -16.60 14.00
C ALA A 189 23.43 -17.19 12.58
N LYS A 190 23.45 -18.52 12.46
CA LYS A 190 23.40 -19.19 11.15
C LYS A 190 22.09 -18.94 10.41
N ILE A 191 20.97 -18.95 11.11
CA ILE A 191 19.66 -18.62 10.52
C ILE A 191 19.62 -17.16 10.06
N ARG A 192 20.10 -16.23 10.89
CA ARG A 192 20.22 -14.80 10.51
C ARG A 192 21.01 -14.64 9.22
N ASP A 193 22.15 -15.31 9.10
CA ASP A 193 23.00 -15.20 7.91
C ASP A 193 22.33 -15.83 6.69
N ALA A 194 21.62 -16.95 6.86
CA ALA A 194 20.82 -17.54 5.79
C ALA A 194 19.67 -16.62 5.35
N ILE A 195 18.98 -15.93 6.26
CA ILE A 195 17.95 -14.94 5.89
C ILE A 195 18.56 -13.80 5.06
N ALA A 196 19.72 -13.28 5.48
CA ALA A 196 20.42 -12.22 4.75
C ALA A 196 20.85 -12.65 3.33
N GLN A 197 21.08 -13.95 3.12
CA GLN A 197 21.44 -14.53 1.82
C GLN A 197 20.23 -14.88 0.94
N THR A 198 19.00 -14.57 1.37
CA THR A 198 17.80 -14.87 0.58
C THR A 198 17.81 -14.09 -0.73
N LYS A 199 17.78 -14.82 -1.86
CA LYS A 199 17.76 -14.27 -3.22
C LYS A 199 16.65 -14.96 -4.02
N SER A 200 15.90 -14.16 -4.78
CA SER A 200 14.89 -14.64 -5.72
C SER A 200 13.89 -15.65 -5.12
N PHE A 201 13.51 -15.47 -3.86
CA PHE A 201 12.54 -16.32 -3.19
C PHE A 201 11.16 -16.13 -3.83
N PRO A 202 10.49 -17.20 -4.31
CA PRO A 202 9.19 -17.08 -4.98
C PRO A 202 8.05 -16.94 -3.95
N GLY A 203 7.86 -15.71 -3.45
CA GLY A 203 6.80 -15.38 -2.50
C GLY A 203 5.45 -15.14 -3.18
N ILE A 204 4.37 -15.21 -2.40
CA ILE A 204 3.01 -14.82 -2.81
C ILE A 204 2.96 -13.32 -3.11
N THR A 205 3.75 -12.54 -2.38
CA THR A 205 3.85 -11.09 -2.56
C THR A 205 4.91 -10.67 -3.58
N GLY A 206 5.23 -11.57 -4.51
CA GLY A 206 6.24 -11.40 -5.53
C GLY A 206 7.58 -12.04 -5.18
N THR A 207 8.52 -11.96 -6.12
CA THR A 207 9.88 -12.46 -5.93
C THR A 207 10.63 -11.59 -4.93
N ILE A 208 11.11 -12.19 -3.84
CA ILE A 208 11.76 -11.50 -2.72
C ILE A 208 13.27 -11.73 -2.73
N THR A 209 14.02 -10.64 -2.70
CA THR A 209 15.45 -10.63 -2.42
C THR A 209 15.71 -9.77 -1.18
N ILE A 210 16.48 -10.27 -0.22
CA ILE A 210 16.92 -9.47 0.93
C ILE A 210 18.19 -8.69 0.55
N ASP A 211 18.16 -7.38 0.77
CA ASP A 211 19.29 -6.48 0.56
C ASP A 211 20.24 -6.45 1.77
N GLU A 212 21.36 -5.73 1.64
CA GLU A 212 22.36 -5.57 2.70
C GLU A 212 21.82 -4.84 3.95
N ASN A 213 20.80 -4.02 3.75
CA ASN A 213 20.10 -3.27 4.81
C ASN A 213 18.96 -4.09 5.44
N ARG A 214 18.82 -5.37 5.05
CA ARG A 214 17.85 -6.34 5.57
C ARG A 214 16.40 -6.02 5.18
N ASN A 215 16.21 -5.37 4.04
CA ASN A 215 14.92 -5.08 3.44
C ASN A 215 14.63 -6.01 2.26
N ALA A 216 13.35 -6.26 2.00
CA ALA A 216 12.93 -6.97 0.82
C ALA A 216 12.89 -6.02 -0.40
N VAL A 217 13.61 -6.42 -1.44
CA VAL A 217 13.51 -5.89 -2.80
C VAL A 217 12.51 -6.77 -3.54
N LYS A 218 11.34 -6.19 -3.85
CA LYS A 218 10.18 -6.84 -4.44
C LYS A 218 9.29 -5.78 -5.12
N PRO A 219 8.44 -6.17 -6.09
CA PRO A 219 7.52 -5.23 -6.73
C PRO A 219 6.45 -4.72 -5.77
N ALA A 220 5.90 -3.55 -6.09
CA ALA A 220 4.62 -3.07 -5.58
C ALA A 220 3.54 -3.25 -6.67
N VAL A 221 2.29 -3.42 -6.26
CA VAL A 221 1.14 -3.40 -7.17
C VAL A 221 0.32 -2.14 -6.95
N ILE A 222 -0.34 -1.66 -8.00
CA ILE A 222 -1.39 -0.64 -7.91
C ILE A 222 -2.73 -1.33 -8.10
N LEU A 223 -3.63 -1.11 -7.14
CA LEU A 223 -4.98 -1.62 -7.15
C LEU A 223 -5.98 -0.48 -7.30
N ARG A 224 -7.05 -0.71 -8.06
CA ARG A 224 -8.19 0.19 -8.19
C ARG A 224 -9.38 -0.38 -7.43
N VAL A 225 -10.04 0.44 -6.62
CA VAL A 225 -11.31 0.07 -6.00
C VAL A 225 -12.44 0.28 -7.02
N GLN A 226 -13.16 -0.81 -7.31
CA GLN A 226 -14.31 -0.81 -8.21
C GLN A 226 -15.38 -1.78 -7.71
N ASP A 227 -16.51 -1.23 -7.28
CA ASP A 227 -17.72 -1.95 -6.83
C ASP A 227 -17.41 -2.99 -5.75
N GLY A 228 -16.62 -2.57 -4.75
CA GLY A 228 -16.19 -3.41 -3.63
C GLY A 228 -15.12 -4.44 -3.99
N LYS A 229 -14.58 -4.39 -5.21
CA LYS A 229 -13.49 -5.26 -5.67
C LYS A 229 -12.21 -4.47 -5.89
N LEU A 230 -11.09 -5.18 -5.78
CA LEU A 230 -9.76 -4.67 -6.02
C LEU A 230 -9.28 -5.14 -7.38
N VAL A 231 -9.26 -4.23 -8.35
CA VAL A 231 -8.83 -4.53 -9.72
C VAL A 231 -7.34 -4.19 -9.86
N PHE A 232 -6.53 -5.16 -10.27
CA PHE A 232 -5.13 -4.94 -10.60
C PHE A 232 -4.99 -3.92 -11.75
N VAL A 233 -4.10 -2.95 -11.58
CA VAL A 233 -3.81 -1.92 -12.60
C VAL A 233 -2.45 -2.15 -13.21
N GLU A 234 -1.39 -2.08 -12.40
CA GLU A 234 -0.03 -2.34 -12.84
C GLU A 234 0.85 -2.77 -11.68
N SER A 235 2.03 -3.31 -11.99
CA SER A 235 3.09 -3.62 -11.04
C SER A 235 4.30 -2.73 -11.32
N VAL A 236 4.90 -2.19 -10.27
CA VAL A 236 6.13 -1.40 -10.36
C VAL A 236 7.23 -2.14 -9.64
N SER A 237 8.31 -2.47 -10.37
CA SER A 237 9.50 -3.09 -9.81
C SER A 237 10.51 -2.03 -9.33
N PRO A 238 11.32 -2.34 -8.30
CA PRO A 238 12.47 -1.53 -7.89
C PRO A 238 13.48 -1.30 -9.02
#